data_AF-E5GC59-F1
#
_entry.id   AF-E5GC59-F1
#
_cell.length_a   1.000
_cell.length_b   1.000
_cell.length_c   1.000
_cell.angle_alpha   90.00
_cell.angle_beta   90.00
_cell.angle_gamma   90.00
#
_symmetry.space_group_name_H-M   'P 1'
#
loop_
_entity.id
_entity.type
_entity.pdbx_description
1 polymer ?
#
loop_
_entity_poly.entity_id
_entity_poly.type
_entity_poly.pdbx_seq_one_letter_code
_entity_poly.pdbx_strand_id
1 'polypeptide(L)'
;MALSVSSSSISSSSNFHHFAASSSEPKVPRIGSVQLLHRPHVLSSGVNYSQITGCSVVKPMNAQSKRDDSLVPFVANTLAAEVAEKTEIVDYDGLARDLENASPLEIMDQALEKFGDDIAIAFSGAEDVALIEYARLTGRPFRVFSLDTGRLNSETYQFFDAVEKHYGIHIEYMFPDAVEVQGLVRNKGLFSFYDDGHQECCRVRKVRPLRRALKGLRAWITGQRKDQSPGTRSDVPVVQVDPVFEGLDGGIGSLIKWNPVANVHGKDIWNFLRTMNVPVNSLHSQGYVSIGCEPCTRPVLPGQHEREGRWWWEDSKAKECGLHKGNLKQGDVPQLNGNGNEIPPVNDIFISQDLVNLNRTGMENLARLDNRKEPWLVVLYAPWCQFCQAMEGSYVELAEKLAGSGVKVGKFRADGEQKQFAKQELQLGSFPTILFFPKHSSKAIKYPSEKRDVESLMAFVNALR
;
A
#
# COMPACT_ATOMS: atom_id res chain seq x y z
N MET A 1 12.37 -28.78 -48.72
CA MET A 1 13.47 -29.76 -48.74
C MET A 1 13.46 -30.51 -47.42
N ALA A 2 13.12 -31.79 -47.49
CA ALA A 2 13.15 -32.74 -46.40
C ALA A 2 14.55 -33.36 -46.29
N LEU A 3 14.98 -33.76 -45.10
CA LEU A 3 15.91 -34.87 -44.94
C LEU A 3 15.53 -35.70 -43.71
N SER A 4 15.03 -36.89 -44.04
CA SER A 4 14.86 -38.08 -43.23
C SER A 4 16.18 -38.84 -43.07
N VAL A 5 16.39 -39.55 -41.97
CA VAL A 5 17.23 -40.75 -41.93
C VAL A 5 16.54 -41.81 -41.08
N SER A 6 16.47 -43.03 -41.64
CA SER A 6 15.78 -44.21 -41.12
C SER A 6 16.78 -45.27 -40.62
N SER A 7 16.35 -46.06 -39.62
CA SER A 7 16.59 -47.51 -39.37
C SER A 7 18.05 -48.06 -39.34
N SER A 8 18.45 -48.93 -38.39
CA SER A 8 17.98 -50.33 -38.27
C SER A 8 18.45 -51.03 -36.98
N SER A 9 17.75 -52.12 -36.67
CA SER A 9 17.66 -53.01 -35.48
C SER A 9 18.58 -54.26 -35.49
N ILE A 10 18.68 -54.97 -34.34
CA ILE A 10 18.79 -56.46 -34.10
C ILE A 10 19.00 -56.72 -32.56
N SER A 11 17.99 -57.17 -31.80
CA SER A 11 17.72 -58.50 -31.15
C SER A 11 18.83 -59.09 -30.23
N SER A 12 18.57 -59.49 -28.97
CA SER A 12 17.83 -60.72 -28.54
C SER A 12 17.67 -60.77 -26.98
N SER A 13 16.44 -60.92 -26.46
CA SER A 13 15.84 -62.05 -25.69
C SER A 13 16.31 -62.36 -24.24
N SER A 14 15.40 -62.23 -23.27
CA SER A 14 14.87 -63.35 -22.44
C SER A 14 13.79 -62.87 -21.44
N ASN A 15 12.85 -63.79 -21.16
CA ASN A 15 11.52 -63.63 -20.55
C ASN A 15 11.53 -63.45 -19.03
N PHE A 16 10.44 -62.91 -18.46
CA PHE A 16 9.61 -63.58 -17.44
C PHE A 16 8.23 -62.90 -17.28
N HIS A 17 7.24 -63.73 -16.95
CA HIS A 17 5.77 -63.55 -17.04
C HIS A 17 5.13 -62.70 -15.92
N HIS A 18 4.01 -62.01 -16.20
CA HIS A 18 2.65 -62.38 -15.72
C HIS A 18 1.52 -61.41 -16.17
N PHE A 19 0.54 -61.97 -16.88
CA PHE A 19 -0.91 -61.69 -17.06
C PHE A 19 -1.50 -60.34 -16.58
N ALA A 20 -2.04 -59.45 -17.41
CA ALA A 20 -3.19 -59.48 -18.35
C ALA A 20 -4.57 -59.20 -17.69
N ALA A 21 -5.13 -58.01 -17.96
CA ALA A 21 -6.57 -57.72 -17.91
C ALA A 21 -6.94 -56.87 -19.15
N SER A 22 -7.97 -57.30 -19.87
CA SER A 22 -8.34 -56.82 -21.20
C SER A 22 -9.28 -55.63 -21.21
N SER A 23 -9.12 -54.83 -22.27
CA SER A 23 -9.98 -53.79 -22.81
C SER A 23 -11.38 -54.25 -23.24
N SER A 24 -12.38 -53.35 -23.19
CA SER A 24 -13.08 -52.83 -24.38
C SER A 24 -14.26 -51.90 -24.03
N GLU A 25 -14.18 -50.66 -24.51
CA GLU A 25 -15.26 -49.68 -24.78
C GLU A 25 -16.24 -50.18 -25.90
N PRO A 26 -17.25 -49.44 -26.45
CA PRO A 26 -17.75 -48.06 -26.18
C PRO A 26 -19.31 -47.89 -26.30
N LYS A 27 -19.85 -46.67 -26.07
CA LYS A 27 -20.71 -45.86 -26.99
C LYS A 27 -21.78 -44.96 -26.33
N VAL A 28 -21.87 -43.76 -26.92
CA VAL A 28 -22.78 -42.61 -26.78
C VAL A 28 -24.26 -42.94 -27.10
N PRO A 29 -25.23 -42.11 -26.69
CA PRO A 29 -26.26 -41.68 -27.65
C PRO A 29 -26.62 -40.17 -27.65
N ARG A 30 -27.06 -39.71 -28.83
CA ARG A 30 -27.59 -38.38 -29.17
C ARG A 30 -29.13 -38.33 -29.05
N ILE A 31 -29.62 -37.14 -28.67
CA ILE A 31 -30.79 -36.36 -29.19
C ILE A 31 -32.13 -37.09 -29.42
N GLY A 32 -33.19 -36.59 -28.77
CA GLY A 32 -34.60 -36.86 -29.10
C GLY A 32 -35.51 -35.67 -28.70
N SER A 33 -36.35 -35.25 -29.65
CA SER A 33 -37.22 -34.07 -29.72
C SER A 33 -38.38 -34.01 -28.70
N VAL A 34 -38.84 -32.80 -28.35
CA VAL A 34 -40.19 -32.57 -27.79
C VAL A 34 -40.82 -31.28 -28.34
N GLN A 35 -42.09 -31.38 -28.72
CA GLN A 35 -42.96 -30.40 -29.38
C GLN A 35 -43.48 -29.27 -28.47
N LEU A 36 -43.82 -28.16 -29.14
CA LEU A 36 -44.72 -27.09 -28.68
C LEU A 36 -46.09 -27.62 -28.22
N LEU A 37 -46.58 -27.14 -27.07
CA LEU A 37 -47.88 -26.45 -26.95
C LEU A 37 -48.17 -25.93 -25.53
N HIS A 38 -48.65 -24.68 -25.52
CA HIS A 38 -49.65 -24.06 -24.65
C HIS A 38 -49.29 -23.42 -23.29
N ARG A 39 -49.83 -22.20 -23.19
CA ARG A 39 -49.84 -21.18 -22.14
C ARG A 39 -50.65 -21.65 -20.92
N PRO A 40 -50.42 -21.07 -19.73
CA PRO A 40 -51.50 -20.24 -19.20
C PRO A 40 -51.04 -18.90 -18.59
N HIS A 41 -51.94 -17.93 -18.71
CA HIS A 41 -51.94 -16.64 -18.03
C HIS A 41 -52.13 -16.81 -16.52
N VAL A 42 -51.33 -16.13 -15.69
CA VAL A 42 -51.76 -15.62 -14.38
C VAL A 42 -51.06 -14.29 -14.07
N LEU A 43 -51.89 -13.24 -14.01
CA LEU A 43 -51.88 -12.01 -13.21
C LEU A 43 -50.54 -11.37 -12.80
N SER A 44 -50.29 -10.20 -13.40
CA SER A 44 -49.36 -9.18 -12.92
C SER A 44 -49.96 -8.47 -11.71
N SER A 45 -49.37 -8.69 -10.53
CA SER A 45 -49.49 -7.80 -9.38
C SER A 45 -48.31 -6.82 -9.43
N GLY A 46 -48.61 -5.56 -9.75
CA GLY A 46 -47.63 -4.48 -9.77
C GLY A 46 -47.05 -4.24 -8.38
N VAL A 47 -45.73 -4.38 -8.29
CA VAL A 47 -44.95 -3.87 -7.17
C VAL A 47 -44.35 -2.55 -7.63
N ASN A 48 -44.82 -1.45 -7.05
CA ASN A 48 -44.26 -0.13 -7.26
C ASN A 48 -42.83 -0.09 -6.72
N TYR A 49 -41.85 -0.17 -7.61
CA TYR A 49 -40.53 0.38 -7.33
C TYR A 49 -40.64 1.90 -7.43
N SER A 50 -40.62 2.56 -6.28
CA SER A 50 -40.34 3.99 -6.19
C SER A 50 -39.01 4.25 -6.89
N GLN A 51 -39.08 4.91 -8.04
CA GLN A 51 -37.94 5.40 -8.80
C GLN A 51 -37.13 6.34 -7.89
N ILE A 52 -35.90 5.94 -7.56
CA ILE A 52 -34.88 6.89 -7.12
C ILE A 52 -34.41 7.59 -8.40
N THR A 53 -35.17 8.60 -8.82
CA THR A 53 -34.72 9.59 -9.82
C THR A 53 -33.77 10.55 -9.13
N GLY A 54 -32.51 10.53 -9.52
CA GLY A 54 -31.54 11.53 -9.05
C GLY A 54 -30.08 11.24 -9.32
N CYS A 55 -29.69 10.69 -10.48
CA CYS A 55 -28.31 10.88 -10.94
C CYS A 55 -28.16 12.35 -11.31
N SER A 56 -27.67 13.17 -10.37
CA SER A 56 -27.13 14.48 -10.71
C SER A 56 -26.04 14.27 -11.76
N VAL A 57 -26.16 14.92 -12.91
CA VAL A 57 -25.19 14.81 -14.00
C VAL A 57 -23.93 15.55 -13.57
N VAL A 58 -22.99 14.83 -12.97
CA VAL A 58 -21.67 15.36 -12.59
C VAL A 58 -20.75 15.41 -13.80
N LYS A 59 -20.01 16.50 -13.97
CA LYS A 59 -19.09 16.68 -15.11
C LYS A 59 -17.88 15.73 -15.01
N PRO A 60 -17.46 15.03 -16.08
CA PRO A 60 -16.31 14.13 -16.02
C PRO A 60 -14.97 14.89 -15.94
N MET A 61 -13.96 14.26 -15.33
CA MET A 61 -12.58 14.76 -15.24
C MET A 61 -12.02 14.84 -16.65
N ASN A 62 -11.57 16.02 -17.07
CA ASN A 62 -11.03 16.29 -18.41
C ASN A 62 -12.03 16.25 -19.57
N ALA A 63 -13.31 16.62 -19.36
CA ALA A 63 -14.16 17.02 -20.48
C ALA A 63 -13.47 18.14 -21.28
N GLN A 64 -12.92 17.82 -22.46
CA GLN A 64 -12.29 18.81 -23.33
C GLN A 64 -13.30 19.92 -23.64
N SER A 65 -12.89 21.19 -23.54
CA SER A 65 -13.69 22.26 -24.13
C SER A 65 -13.70 22.02 -25.64
N LYS A 66 -14.90 21.96 -26.23
CA LYS A 66 -15.04 21.96 -27.69
C LYS A 66 -14.33 23.21 -28.20
N ARG A 67 -13.28 23.03 -29.00
CA ARG A 67 -12.72 24.09 -29.83
C ARG A 67 -13.65 24.25 -31.03
N ASP A 68 -14.39 25.34 -31.07
CA ASP A 68 -15.02 25.80 -32.31
C ASP A 68 -14.00 26.64 -33.07
N ASP A 69 -13.83 26.31 -34.35
CA ASP A 69 -12.99 27.03 -35.30
C ASP A 69 -13.67 28.35 -35.72
N SER A 70 -12.90 29.44 -35.57
CA SER A 70 -12.85 30.68 -36.37
C SER A 70 -14.17 31.38 -36.77
N LEU A 71 -14.34 32.64 -36.33
CA LEU A 71 -14.65 33.79 -37.19
C LEU A 71 -14.31 35.14 -36.46
N VAL A 72 -14.00 36.15 -37.28
CA VAL A 72 -13.24 37.42 -37.09
C VAL A 72 -13.99 38.49 -36.24
N PRO A 73 -13.32 39.46 -35.56
CA PRO A 73 -13.96 40.26 -34.51
C PRO A 73 -14.74 41.47 -35.03
N PHE A 74 -15.88 41.76 -34.41
CA PHE A 74 -16.58 43.04 -34.52
C PHE A 74 -16.49 43.77 -33.18
N VAL A 75 -15.91 44.97 -33.22
CA VAL A 75 -15.72 45.84 -32.06
C VAL A 75 -17.07 46.44 -31.66
N ALA A 76 -17.51 46.15 -30.44
CA ALA A 76 -18.54 46.92 -29.76
C ALA A 76 -18.10 47.14 -28.31
N ASN A 77 -17.76 48.40 -28.01
CA ASN A 77 -17.52 48.87 -26.64
C ASN A 77 -18.79 48.61 -25.82
N THR A 78 -18.68 47.77 -24.81
CA THR A 78 -19.62 47.76 -23.68
C THR A 78 -18.78 47.71 -22.42
N LEU A 79 -19.00 48.70 -21.56
CA LEU A 79 -18.31 48.89 -20.29
C LEU A 79 -18.39 47.61 -19.47
N ALA A 80 -17.26 46.93 -19.30
CA ALA A 80 -17.13 45.85 -18.34
C ALA A 80 -17.23 46.46 -16.93
N ALA A 81 -18.34 46.17 -16.25
CA ALA A 81 -18.38 46.29 -14.81
C ALA A 81 -17.42 45.23 -14.24
N GLU A 82 -16.28 45.68 -13.71
CA GLU A 82 -15.37 44.84 -12.94
C GLU A 82 -16.11 44.33 -11.69
N VAL A 83 -16.61 43.11 -11.77
CA VAL A 83 -16.93 42.34 -10.57
C VAL A 83 -15.58 41.86 -10.04
N ALA A 84 -15.01 42.64 -9.12
CA ALA A 84 -13.87 42.22 -8.33
C ALA A 84 -14.28 40.97 -7.52
N GLU A 85 -13.92 39.80 -8.02
CA GLU A 85 -14.08 38.53 -7.32
C GLU A 85 -13.12 38.56 -6.12
N LYS A 86 -13.67 38.89 -4.96
CA LYS A 86 -12.96 38.84 -3.68
C LYS A 86 -12.56 37.39 -3.46
N THR A 87 -11.30 37.05 -3.71
CA THR A 87 -10.74 35.76 -3.28
C THR A 87 -10.70 35.79 -1.75
N GLU A 88 -11.73 35.25 -1.11
CA GLU A 88 -11.68 34.96 0.33
C GLU A 88 -10.53 33.97 0.54
N ILE A 89 -9.47 34.43 1.20
CA ILE A 89 -8.37 33.57 1.63
C ILE A 89 -8.93 32.72 2.77
N VAL A 90 -9.39 31.51 2.42
CA VAL A 90 -9.90 30.55 3.39
C VAL A 90 -8.71 30.02 4.21
N ASP A 91 -8.75 30.22 5.52
CA ASP A 91 -7.78 29.64 6.45
C ASP A 91 -8.07 28.15 6.65
N TYR A 92 -7.42 27.30 5.85
CA TYR A 92 -7.56 25.85 5.95
C TYR A 92 -6.89 25.26 7.20
N ASP A 93 -5.92 25.95 7.81
CA ASP A 93 -5.30 25.51 9.06
C ASP A 93 -6.23 25.77 10.25
N GLY A 94 -6.97 26.90 10.22
CA GLY A 94 -8.12 27.15 11.10
C GLY A 94 -9.19 26.07 10.95
N LEU A 95 -9.63 25.83 9.71
CA LEU A 95 -10.66 24.83 9.42
C LEU A 95 -10.24 23.40 9.87
N ALA A 96 -8.98 23.03 9.71
CA ALA A 96 -8.47 21.75 10.18
C ALA A 96 -8.60 21.59 11.69
N ARG A 97 -8.31 22.65 12.47
CA ARG A 97 -8.46 22.65 13.93
C ARG A 97 -9.92 22.54 14.35
N ASP A 98 -10.81 23.26 13.66
CA ASP A 98 -12.23 23.25 13.96
C ASP A 98 -12.86 21.87 13.69
N LEU A 99 -12.36 21.17 12.66
CA LEU A 99 -12.84 19.85 12.26
C LEU A 99 -12.08 18.66 12.88
N GLU A 100 -11.08 18.90 13.72
CA GLU A 100 -10.21 17.82 14.26
C GLU A 100 -11.02 16.74 14.99
N ASN A 101 -12.10 17.13 15.68
CA ASN A 101 -12.99 16.23 16.43
C ASN A 101 -14.33 15.95 15.71
N ALA A 102 -14.51 16.47 14.49
CA ALA A 102 -15.72 16.22 13.72
C ALA A 102 -15.78 14.76 13.25
N SER A 103 -16.99 14.25 13.07
CA SER A 103 -17.19 12.91 12.52
C SER A 103 -16.81 12.87 11.03
N PRO A 104 -16.44 11.69 10.50
CA PRO A 104 -16.15 11.55 9.06
C PRO A 104 -17.31 11.98 8.17
N LEU A 105 -18.56 11.83 8.64
CA LEU A 105 -19.75 12.25 7.92
C LEU A 105 -19.86 13.78 7.84
N GLU A 106 -19.61 14.49 8.93
CA GLU A 106 -19.60 15.96 8.95
C GLU A 106 -18.48 16.53 8.07
N ILE A 107 -17.28 15.95 8.14
CA ILE A 107 -16.15 16.37 7.30
C ILE A 107 -16.46 16.12 5.82
N MET A 108 -17.06 14.97 5.49
CA MET A 108 -17.48 14.65 4.12
C MET A 108 -18.56 15.61 3.62
N ASP A 109 -19.59 15.89 4.43
CA ASP A 109 -20.69 16.79 4.05
C ASP A 109 -20.17 18.20 3.74
N GLN A 110 -19.32 18.74 4.60
CA GLN A 110 -18.70 20.06 4.38
C GLN A 110 -17.80 20.08 3.14
N ALA A 111 -17.01 19.04 2.90
CA ALA A 111 -16.15 18.97 1.73
C ALA A 111 -16.98 18.97 0.43
N LEU A 112 -18.04 18.17 0.36
CA LEU A 112 -18.93 18.09 -0.80
C LEU A 112 -19.76 19.36 -0.97
N GLU A 113 -20.24 19.97 0.11
CA GLU A 113 -20.92 21.26 0.08
C GLU A 113 -20.05 22.37 -0.51
N LYS A 114 -18.80 22.45 -0.06
CA LYS A 114 -17.90 23.56 -0.37
C LYS A 114 -17.42 23.56 -1.82
N PHE A 115 -17.21 22.37 -2.39
CA PHE A 115 -16.57 22.23 -3.70
C PHE A 115 -17.50 21.67 -4.78
N GLY A 116 -18.64 21.06 -4.43
CA GLY A 116 -19.61 20.53 -5.39
C GLY A 116 -18.97 19.61 -6.42
N ASP A 117 -19.04 19.98 -7.70
CA ASP A 117 -18.51 19.17 -8.80
C ASP A 117 -16.98 19.26 -8.94
N ASP A 118 -16.31 20.21 -8.28
CA ASP A 118 -14.86 20.43 -8.36
C ASP A 118 -14.05 19.58 -7.35
N ILE A 119 -14.72 18.67 -6.64
CA ILE A 119 -14.10 17.69 -5.73
C ILE A 119 -14.39 16.25 -6.17
N ALA A 120 -13.42 15.36 -5.95
CA ALA A 120 -13.61 13.93 -6.20
C ALA A 120 -12.94 13.06 -5.14
N ILE A 121 -13.53 11.90 -4.90
CA ILE A 121 -13.03 10.85 -4.00
C ILE A 121 -12.01 10.01 -4.76
N ALA A 122 -10.79 9.92 -4.22
CA ALA A 122 -9.78 8.99 -4.70
C ALA A 122 -10.03 7.61 -4.07
N PHE A 123 -10.52 6.66 -4.87
CA PHE A 123 -10.81 5.30 -4.44
C PHE A 123 -9.74 4.32 -4.95
N SER A 124 -9.09 3.62 -4.03
CA SER A 124 -8.00 2.68 -4.35
C SER A 124 -8.44 1.22 -4.50
N GLY A 125 -9.70 0.91 -4.21
CA GLY A 125 -10.23 -0.44 -4.29
C GLY A 125 -9.91 -1.30 -3.06
N ALA A 126 -9.80 -0.65 -1.90
CA ALA A 126 -9.48 -1.26 -0.62
C ALA A 126 -10.55 -0.88 0.44
N GLU A 127 -10.15 -0.72 1.71
CA GLU A 127 -11.05 -0.33 2.79
C GLU A 127 -11.55 1.13 2.70
N ASP A 128 -10.94 1.92 1.81
CA ASP A 128 -11.33 3.30 1.51
C ASP A 128 -12.66 3.42 0.75
N VAL A 129 -13.31 2.30 0.40
CA VAL A 129 -14.73 2.27 0.00
C VAL A 129 -15.64 2.92 1.06
N ALA A 130 -15.20 2.95 2.33
CA ALA A 130 -15.88 3.67 3.40
C ALA A 130 -16.18 5.15 3.04
N LEU A 131 -15.31 5.79 2.26
CA LEU A 131 -15.53 7.16 1.82
C LEU A 131 -16.71 7.29 0.86
N ILE A 132 -16.93 6.30 -0.01
CA ILE A 132 -18.07 6.27 -0.93
C ILE A 132 -19.36 6.10 -0.13
N GLU A 133 -19.35 5.23 0.89
CA GLU A 133 -20.48 5.08 1.80
C GLU A 133 -20.77 6.39 2.56
N TYR A 134 -19.77 7.05 3.14
CA TYR A 134 -19.95 8.35 3.79
C TYR A 134 -20.52 9.39 2.83
N ALA A 135 -19.97 9.50 1.62
CA ALA A 135 -20.49 10.42 0.61
C ALA A 135 -21.95 10.11 0.26
N ARG A 136 -22.31 8.83 0.12
CA ARG A 136 -23.70 8.40 -0.12
C ARG A 136 -24.64 8.78 1.02
N LEU A 137 -24.18 8.73 2.27
CA LEU A 137 -24.96 9.10 3.45
C LEU A 137 -25.22 10.62 3.55
N THR A 138 -24.36 11.46 3.00
CA THR A 138 -24.62 12.92 2.94
C THR A 138 -25.82 13.27 2.06
N GLY A 139 -26.17 12.40 1.09
CA GLY A 139 -27.20 12.69 0.09
C GLY A 139 -26.77 13.71 -0.97
N ARG A 140 -25.53 14.19 -0.94
CA ARG A 140 -24.98 15.11 -1.94
C ARG A 140 -24.46 14.34 -3.16
N PRO A 141 -24.47 14.96 -4.36
CA PRO A 141 -23.73 14.43 -5.51
C PRO A 141 -22.24 14.30 -5.19
N PHE A 142 -21.61 13.24 -5.68
CA PHE A 142 -20.17 13.03 -5.50
C PHE A 142 -19.57 12.33 -6.72
N ARG A 143 -18.25 12.46 -6.85
CA ARG A 143 -17.45 11.88 -7.94
C ARG A 143 -16.41 10.94 -7.36
N VAL A 144 -16.08 9.90 -8.11
CA VAL A 144 -15.08 8.92 -7.69
C VAL A 144 -14.12 8.69 -8.85
N PHE A 145 -12.82 8.70 -8.55
CA PHE A 145 -11.80 8.30 -9.52
C PHE A 145 -10.87 7.25 -8.90
N SER A 146 -10.32 6.39 -9.76
CA SER A 146 -9.39 5.34 -9.36
C SER A 146 -8.15 5.34 -10.25
N LEU A 147 -6.99 5.08 -9.66
CA LEU A 147 -5.73 4.97 -10.39
C LEU A 147 -5.53 3.52 -10.82
N ASP A 148 -5.86 3.20 -12.07
CA ASP A 148 -5.53 1.90 -12.63
C ASP A 148 -4.07 1.90 -13.10
N THR A 149 -3.21 1.22 -12.35
CA THR A 149 -1.79 1.09 -12.68
C THR A 149 -1.51 0.10 -13.80
N GLY A 150 -2.50 -0.67 -14.24
CA GLY A 150 -2.39 -1.84 -15.11
C GLY A 150 -1.78 -3.06 -14.42
N ARG A 151 -1.62 -3.03 -13.09
CA ARG A 151 -0.99 -4.07 -12.26
C ARG A 151 -1.75 -4.31 -10.94
N LEU A 152 -3.02 -3.93 -10.88
CA LEU A 152 -3.89 -4.22 -9.73
C LEU A 152 -4.25 -5.72 -9.70
N ASN A 153 -4.67 -6.19 -8.53
CA ASN A 153 -5.20 -7.55 -8.39
C ASN A 153 -6.50 -7.70 -9.19
N SER A 154 -6.78 -8.91 -9.67
CA SER A 154 -8.03 -9.20 -10.39
C SER A 154 -9.27 -8.93 -9.53
N GLU A 155 -9.15 -9.23 -8.23
CA GLU A 155 -10.14 -9.00 -7.18
C GLU A 155 -10.42 -7.51 -7.00
N THR A 156 -9.42 -6.64 -7.18
CA THR A 156 -9.61 -5.19 -7.13
C THR A 156 -10.46 -4.69 -8.31
N TYR A 157 -10.29 -5.24 -9.51
CA TYR A 157 -11.16 -4.90 -10.65
C TYR A 157 -12.59 -5.39 -10.46
N GLN A 158 -12.75 -6.64 -9.98
CA GLN A 158 -14.07 -7.18 -9.64
C GLN A 158 -14.75 -6.33 -8.56
N PHE A 159 -13.96 -5.83 -7.60
CA PHE A 159 -14.47 -4.98 -6.55
C PHE A 159 -14.89 -3.59 -7.06
N PHE A 160 -14.14 -2.99 -7.99
CA PHE A 160 -14.58 -1.74 -8.64
C PHE A 160 -15.94 -1.90 -9.33
N ASP A 161 -16.12 -2.96 -10.13
CA ASP A 161 -17.40 -3.27 -10.78
C ASP A 161 -18.53 -3.51 -9.77
N ALA A 162 -18.24 -4.20 -8.66
CA ALA A 162 -19.22 -4.40 -7.59
C ALA A 162 -19.63 -3.08 -6.91
N VAL A 163 -18.68 -2.17 -6.68
CA VAL A 163 -18.94 -0.84 -6.10
C VAL A 163 -19.76 0.03 -7.06
N GLU A 164 -19.41 0.09 -8.35
CA GLU A 164 -20.20 0.83 -9.36
C GLU A 164 -21.66 0.36 -9.38
N LYS A 165 -21.88 -0.96 -9.39
CA LYS A 165 -23.23 -1.56 -9.37
C LYS A 165 -23.97 -1.32 -8.06
N HIS A 166 -23.29 -1.42 -6.92
CA HIS A 166 -23.89 -1.26 -5.61
C HIS A 166 -24.37 0.18 -5.37
N TYR A 167 -23.57 1.17 -5.76
CA TYR A 167 -23.85 2.58 -5.52
C TYR A 167 -24.53 3.28 -6.70
N GLY A 168 -24.58 2.66 -7.88
CA GLY A 168 -25.10 3.29 -9.09
C GLY A 168 -24.24 4.47 -9.56
N ILE A 169 -22.93 4.36 -9.38
CA ILE A 169 -21.94 5.40 -9.73
C ILE A 169 -21.08 4.94 -10.90
N HIS A 170 -20.38 5.89 -11.52
CA HIS A 170 -19.33 5.60 -12.49
C HIS A 170 -17.97 6.05 -11.94
N ILE A 171 -17.02 5.12 -11.87
CA ILE A 171 -15.65 5.39 -11.43
C ILE A 171 -14.83 5.89 -12.62
N GLU A 172 -14.18 7.04 -12.44
CA GLU A 172 -13.29 7.61 -13.44
C GLU A 172 -11.90 6.96 -13.36
N TYR A 173 -11.58 6.06 -14.29
CA TYR A 173 -10.32 5.32 -14.29
C TYR A 173 -9.16 6.10 -14.94
N MET A 174 -8.07 6.28 -14.19
CA MET A 174 -6.88 7.01 -14.63
C MET A 174 -5.74 6.04 -14.94
N PHE A 175 -5.49 5.82 -16.23
CA PHE A 175 -4.46 4.91 -16.73
C PHE A 175 -3.07 5.58 -16.84
N PRO A 176 -1.97 4.81 -16.77
CA PRO A 176 -0.65 5.31 -17.08
C PRO A 176 -0.48 5.67 -18.56
N ASP A 177 0.47 6.56 -18.84
CA ASP A 177 0.87 6.82 -20.22
C ASP A 177 1.58 5.58 -20.80
N ALA A 178 1.08 5.08 -21.93
CA ALA A 178 1.57 3.85 -22.52
C ALA A 178 3.03 3.96 -23.00
N VAL A 179 3.44 5.13 -23.51
CA VAL A 179 4.81 5.37 -24.00
C VAL A 179 5.78 5.35 -22.83
N GLU A 180 5.43 5.99 -21.72
CA GLU A 180 6.25 5.98 -20.51
C GLU A 180 6.38 4.57 -19.91
N VAL A 181 5.27 3.82 -19.83
CA VAL A 181 5.28 2.43 -19.36
C VAL A 181 6.13 1.55 -20.25
N GLN A 182 6.00 1.68 -21.57
CA GLN A 182 6.78 0.92 -22.55
C GLN A 182 8.28 1.22 -22.39
N GLY A 183 8.65 2.50 -22.21
CA GLY A 183 10.03 2.90 -21.96
C GLY A 183 10.59 2.28 -20.69
N LEU A 184 9.84 2.33 -19.58
CA LEU A 184 10.24 1.71 -18.32
C LEU A 184 10.46 0.20 -18.47
N VAL A 185 9.49 -0.50 -19.04
CA VAL A 185 9.52 -1.96 -19.15
C VAL A 185 10.59 -2.46 -20.12
N ARG A 186 10.82 -1.78 -21.25
CA ARG A 186 11.89 -2.16 -22.20
C ARG A 186 13.28 -2.06 -21.59
N ASN A 187 13.50 -1.07 -20.74
CA ASN A 187 14.81 -0.81 -20.16
C ASN A 187 15.07 -1.61 -18.88
N LYS A 188 14.03 -1.85 -18.06
CA LYS A 188 14.19 -2.39 -16.71
C LYS A 188 13.33 -3.63 -16.40
N GLY A 189 12.56 -4.11 -17.38
CA GLY A 189 11.66 -5.25 -17.20
C GLY A 189 10.38 -4.93 -16.41
N LEU A 190 9.61 -5.97 -16.08
CA LEU A 190 8.28 -5.85 -15.46
C LEU A 190 8.30 -5.72 -13.93
N PHE A 191 9.46 -5.93 -13.30
CA PHE A 191 9.62 -6.06 -11.85
C PHE A 191 10.80 -5.23 -11.29
N SER A 192 11.23 -4.19 -12.00
CA SER A 192 12.37 -3.33 -11.60
C SER A 192 12.27 -2.77 -10.17
N PHE A 193 11.04 -2.65 -9.65
CA PHE A 193 10.78 -2.16 -8.30
C PHE A 193 11.32 -3.06 -7.18
N TYR A 194 11.61 -4.34 -7.43
CA TYR A 194 12.28 -5.18 -6.44
C TYR A 194 13.76 -4.82 -6.26
N ASP A 195 14.41 -4.36 -7.33
CA ASP A 195 15.84 -4.03 -7.33
C ASP A 195 16.08 -2.54 -7.06
N ASP A 196 15.32 -1.67 -7.74
CA ASP A 196 15.49 -0.22 -7.73
C ASP A 196 14.63 0.51 -6.68
N GLY A 197 13.72 -0.23 -6.03
CA GLY A 197 12.64 0.34 -5.24
C GLY A 197 11.44 0.79 -6.08
N HIS A 198 10.30 0.93 -5.42
CA HIS A 198 9.01 1.15 -6.05
C HIS A 198 8.81 2.54 -6.66
N GLN A 199 9.67 3.51 -6.33
CA GLN A 199 9.42 4.92 -6.54
C GLN A 199 9.29 5.24 -8.04
N GLU A 200 10.14 4.68 -8.89
CA GLU A 200 10.09 4.93 -10.33
C GLU A 200 8.83 4.33 -10.98
N CYS A 201 8.54 3.06 -10.69
CA CYS A 201 7.34 2.40 -11.20
C CYS A 201 6.07 3.14 -10.74
N CYS A 202 5.99 3.51 -9.46
CA CYS A 202 4.86 4.31 -8.94
C CYS A 202 4.82 5.70 -9.54
N ARG A 203 5.96 6.33 -9.83
CA ARG A 203 5.99 7.65 -10.49
C ARG A 203 5.30 7.60 -11.85
N VAL A 204 5.65 6.60 -12.67
CA VAL A 204 5.06 6.40 -14.00
C VAL A 204 3.60 5.93 -13.91
N ARG A 205 3.34 4.91 -13.09
CA ARG A 205 2.04 4.23 -13.09
C ARG A 205 0.96 4.88 -12.23
N LYS A 206 1.34 5.70 -11.26
CA LYS A 206 0.43 6.19 -10.22
C LYS A 206 0.50 7.70 -10.03
N VAL A 207 1.70 8.25 -9.80
CA VAL A 207 1.87 9.69 -9.50
C VAL A 207 1.58 10.56 -10.73
N ARG A 208 2.07 10.20 -11.92
CA ARG A 208 1.82 10.97 -13.14
C ARG A 208 0.33 10.95 -13.55
N PRO A 209 -0.36 9.79 -13.56
CA PRO A 209 -1.81 9.76 -13.78
C PRO A 209 -2.59 10.56 -12.74
N LEU A 210 -2.25 10.42 -11.45
CA LEU A 210 -2.87 11.23 -10.41
C LEU A 210 -2.71 12.72 -10.67
N ARG A 211 -1.50 13.18 -10.99
CA ARG A 211 -1.26 14.60 -11.28
C ARG A 211 -2.14 15.12 -12.42
N ARG A 212 -2.37 14.32 -13.46
CA ARG A 212 -3.27 14.71 -14.57
C ARG A 212 -4.73 14.77 -14.13
N ALA A 213 -5.15 13.84 -13.27
CA ALA A 213 -6.50 13.84 -12.71
C ALA A 213 -6.72 15.09 -11.83
N LEU A 214 -5.82 15.35 -10.87
CA LEU A 214 -5.96 16.46 -9.92
C LEU A 214 -5.92 17.86 -10.57
N LYS A 215 -5.26 18.02 -11.72
CA LYS A 215 -5.32 19.25 -12.51
C LYS A 215 -6.73 19.64 -12.98
N GLY A 216 -7.69 18.73 -12.91
CA GLY A 216 -9.09 19.01 -13.21
C GLY A 216 -9.96 19.32 -11.99
N LEU A 217 -9.38 19.44 -10.78
CA LEU A 217 -10.12 19.56 -9.51
C LEU A 217 -9.58 20.69 -8.64
N ARG A 218 -10.43 21.27 -7.80
CA ARG A 218 -10.04 22.24 -6.76
C ARG A 218 -9.84 21.56 -5.41
N ALA A 219 -10.44 20.39 -5.21
CA ALA A 219 -10.21 19.58 -4.03
C ALA A 219 -10.25 18.07 -4.33
N TRP A 220 -9.73 17.26 -3.42
CA TRP A 220 -9.82 15.81 -3.49
C TRP A 220 -9.91 15.17 -2.11
N ILE A 221 -10.55 14.01 -2.04
CA ILE A 221 -10.81 13.28 -0.80
C ILE A 221 -10.02 11.98 -0.80
N THR A 222 -9.30 11.67 0.27
CA THR A 222 -8.49 10.43 0.38
C THR A 222 -8.78 9.65 1.66
N GLY A 223 -8.65 8.32 1.57
CA GLY A 223 -8.87 7.40 2.69
C GLY A 223 -7.67 7.28 3.63
N GLN A 224 -6.80 8.30 3.69
CA GLN A 224 -5.59 8.25 4.51
C GLN A 224 -5.95 8.38 5.99
N ARG A 225 -5.46 7.42 6.80
CA ARG A 225 -5.62 7.43 8.27
C ARG A 225 -4.27 7.56 8.97
N LYS A 226 -4.27 8.16 10.15
CA LYS A 226 -3.06 8.30 10.99
C LYS A 226 -2.49 6.94 11.41
N ASP A 227 -3.35 5.93 11.57
CA ASP A 227 -2.96 4.58 12.03
C ASP A 227 -2.46 3.63 10.92
N GLN A 228 -2.55 4.01 9.63
CA GLN A 228 -2.17 3.13 8.52
C GLN A 228 -0.66 2.97 8.31
N SER A 229 0.14 3.92 8.78
CA SER A 229 1.59 3.84 8.67
C SER A 229 2.26 4.42 9.92
N PRO A 230 3.00 3.60 10.70
CA PRO A 230 3.71 4.06 11.87
C PRO A 230 4.77 5.09 11.48
N GLY A 231 4.66 6.31 12.01
CA GLY A 231 5.68 7.37 11.89
C GLY A 231 5.68 8.17 10.59
N THR A 232 4.93 7.79 9.55
CA THR A 232 4.83 8.56 8.29
C THR A 232 3.48 9.24 8.08
N ARG A 233 2.45 8.85 8.84
CA ARG A 233 1.08 9.36 8.72
C ARG A 233 0.50 9.93 10.01
N SER A 234 1.26 9.92 11.10
CA SER A 234 0.81 10.36 12.43
C SER A 234 0.24 11.79 12.46
N ASP A 235 0.75 12.65 11.57
CA ASP A 235 0.41 14.08 11.51
C ASP A 235 -0.50 14.43 10.32
N VAL A 236 -1.23 13.47 9.73
CA VAL A 236 -2.16 13.76 8.62
C VAL A 236 -3.38 14.54 9.12
N PRO A 237 -3.61 15.79 8.68
CA PRO A 237 -4.76 16.58 9.11
C PRO A 237 -6.03 16.18 8.34
N VAL A 238 -7.20 16.48 8.91
CA VAL A 238 -8.51 16.22 8.29
C VAL A 238 -8.75 17.05 7.02
N VAL A 239 -8.16 18.24 6.94
CA VAL A 239 -8.09 19.07 5.73
C VAL A 239 -6.75 19.78 5.69
N GLN A 240 -6.19 19.95 4.50
CA GLN A 240 -4.98 20.74 4.27
C GLN A 240 -4.94 21.25 2.84
N VAL A 241 -4.18 22.31 2.61
CA VAL A 241 -3.67 22.61 1.28
C VAL A 241 -2.74 21.46 0.85
N ASP A 242 -2.92 20.93 -0.35
CA ASP A 242 -2.13 19.80 -0.82
C ASP A 242 -0.65 20.22 -0.98
N PRO A 243 0.30 19.56 -0.28
CA PRO A 243 1.69 19.97 -0.30
C PRO A 243 2.47 19.48 -1.53
N VAL A 244 1.88 18.65 -2.39
CA VAL A 244 2.58 17.96 -3.49
C VAL A 244 1.98 18.28 -4.86
N PHE A 245 0.67 18.42 -4.94
CA PHE A 245 -0.06 18.57 -6.20
C PHE A 245 -0.76 19.93 -6.29
N GLU A 246 -0.99 20.33 -7.55
CA GLU A 246 -1.70 21.55 -7.90
C GLU A 246 -3.03 21.16 -8.56
N GLY A 247 -4.03 22.02 -8.36
CA GLY A 247 -5.40 21.81 -8.81
C GLY A 247 -5.70 22.55 -10.11
N LEU A 248 -7.00 22.74 -10.36
CA LEU A 248 -7.57 23.42 -11.53
C LEU A 248 -7.05 24.85 -11.68
N ASP A 249 -6.94 25.58 -10.57
CA ASP A 249 -6.55 26.99 -10.57
C ASP A 249 -5.05 27.18 -10.82
N GLY A 250 -4.26 26.10 -10.73
CA GLY A 250 -2.82 26.08 -10.99
C GLY A 250 -1.97 26.78 -9.91
N GLY A 251 -0.70 26.36 -9.79
CA GLY A 251 0.22 26.93 -8.82
C GLY A 251 0.11 26.36 -7.42
N ILE A 252 1.11 26.68 -6.58
CA ILE A 252 1.24 26.17 -5.21
C ILE A 252 0.02 26.61 -4.40
N GLY A 253 -0.64 25.63 -3.78
CA GLY A 253 -1.77 25.85 -2.89
C GLY A 253 -3.15 25.89 -3.55
N SER A 254 -3.22 25.60 -4.85
CA SER A 254 -4.48 25.55 -5.62
C SER A 254 -5.34 24.30 -5.40
N LEU A 255 -4.84 23.29 -4.69
CA LEU A 255 -5.56 22.04 -4.44
C LEU A 255 -5.75 21.82 -2.94
N ILE A 256 -6.97 21.50 -2.54
CA ILE A 256 -7.28 21.17 -1.14
C ILE A 256 -7.46 19.67 -0.99
N LYS A 257 -6.80 19.09 0.01
CA LYS A 257 -6.87 17.66 0.32
C LYS A 257 -7.67 17.44 1.59
N TRP A 258 -8.70 16.61 1.49
CA TRP A 258 -9.54 16.20 2.60
C TRP A 258 -9.25 14.74 2.98
N ASN A 259 -9.18 14.47 4.28
CA ASN A 259 -8.97 13.14 4.85
C ASN A 259 -10.04 12.89 5.94
N PRO A 260 -11.31 12.63 5.57
CA PRO A 260 -12.43 12.52 6.53
C PRO A 260 -12.24 11.44 7.60
N VAL A 261 -11.43 10.42 7.28
CA VAL A 261 -11.14 9.30 8.16
C VAL A 261 -9.75 9.38 8.82
N ALA A 262 -9.09 10.55 8.79
CA ALA A 262 -7.74 10.73 9.32
C ALA A 262 -7.60 10.25 10.77
N ASN A 263 -8.59 10.58 11.60
CA ASN A 263 -8.62 10.29 13.04
C ASN A 263 -9.37 8.98 13.39
N VAL A 264 -9.79 8.20 12.40
CA VAL A 264 -10.53 6.95 12.62
C VAL A 264 -9.58 5.77 12.66
N HIS A 265 -9.74 4.90 13.65
CA HIS A 265 -8.97 3.65 13.71
C HIS A 265 -9.47 2.64 12.67
N GLY A 266 -8.56 1.83 12.12
CA GLY A 266 -8.87 0.82 11.11
C GLY A 266 -9.93 -0.18 11.59
N LYS A 267 -9.93 -0.54 12.89
CA LYS A 267 -10.98 -1.38 13.49
C LYS A 267 -12.37 -0.75 13.35
N ASP A 268 -12.47 0.55 13.52
CA ASP A 268 -13.75 1.26 13.45
C ASP A 268 -14.23 1.43 12.01
N ILE A 269 -13.31 1.60 11.05
CA ILE A 269 -13.63 1.48 9.62
C ILE A 269 -14.23 0.10 9.31
N TRP A 270 -13.60 -0.98 9.78
CA TRP A 270 -14.12 -2.33 9.58
C TRP A 270 -15.45 -2.60 10.30
N ASN A 271 -15.68 -2.00 11.47
CA ASN A 271 -16.97 -2.07 12.14
C ASN A 271 -18.05 -1.34 11.32
N PHE A 272 -17.73 -0.16 10.81
CA PHE A 272 -18.61 0.63 9.97
C PHE A 272 -19.00 -0.12 8.69
N LEU A 273 -18.01 -0.61 7.92
CA LEU A 273 -18.25 -1.35 6.68
C LEU A 273 -19.15 -2.57 6.88
N ARG A 274 -18.92 -3.33 7.96
CA ARG A 274 -19.76 -4.50 8.31
C ARG A 274 -21.17 -4.11 8.72
N THR A 275 -21.31 -3.07 9.55
CA THR A 275 -22.61 -2.60 10.06
C THR A 275 -23.48 -2.06 8.93
N MET A 276 -22.86 -1.37 7.97
CA MET A 276 -23.53 -0.79 6.82
C MET A 276 -23.69 -1.79 5.65
N ASN A 277 -23.20 -3.02 5.80
CA ASN A 277 -23.23 -4.05 4.76
C ASN A 277 -22.62 -3.58 3.42
N VAL A 278 -21.52 -2.83 3.51
CA VAL A 278 -20.78 -2.29 2.35
C VAL A 278 -20.01 -3.43 1.69
N PRO A 279 -20.02 -3.57 0.34
CA PRO A 279 -19.18 -4.54 -0.33
C PRO A 279 -17.70 -4.23 -0.06
N VAL A 280 -16.89 -5.26 0.13
CA VAL A 280 -15.44 -5.12 0.37
C VAL A 280 -14.64 -6.00 -0.58
N ASN A 281 -13.39 -5.63 -0.83
CA ASN A 281 -12.47 -6.41 -1.64
C ASN A 281 -12.29 -7.82 -1.06
N SER A 282 -12.43 -8.86 -1.89
CA SER A 282 -12.35 -10.26 -1.46
C SER A 282 -10.98 -10.65 -0.89
N LEU A 283 -9.92 -9.93 -1.24
CA LEU A 283 -8.57 -10.12 -0.69
C LEU A 283 -8.52 -9.92 0.83
N HIS A 284 -9.41 -9.11 1.41
CA HIS A 284 -9.46 -8.93 2.85
C HIS A 284 -9.77 -10.24 3.60
N SER A 285 -10.56 -11.13 2.99
CA SER A 285 -10.80 -12.49 3.54
C SER A 285 -9.58 -13.42 3.45
N GLN A 286 -8.56 -13.03 2.68
CA GLN A 286 -7.33 -13.79 2.44
C GLN A 286 -6.13 -13.23 3.22
N GLY A 287 -6.36 -12.35 4.20
CA GLY A 287 -5.31 -11.77 5.05
C GLY A 287 -4.66 -10.50 4.51
N TYR A 288 -5.17 -9.93 3.42
CA TYR A 288 -4.71 -8.62 2.94
C TYR A 288 -5.37 -7.51 3.76
N VAL A 289 -4.63 -6.85 4.64
CA VAL A 289 -5.14 -5.68 5.38
C VAL A 289 -4.98 -4.41 4.55
N SER A 290 -3.77 -4.13 4.03
CA SER A 290 -3.53 -3.02 3.09
C SER A 290 -3.43 -3.55 1.67
N ILE A 291 -4.22 -3.02 0.75
CA ILE A 291 -4.26 -3.46 -0.66
C ILE A 291 -3.57 -2.45 -1.58
N GLY A 292 -2.92 -2.94 -2.63
CA GLY A 292 -2.23 -2.15 -3.63
C GLY A 292 -2.15 -2.87 -4.96
N CYS A 293 -1.09 -2.62 -5.73
CA CYS A 293 -0.80 -3.43 -6.91
C CYS A 293 -0.38 -4.84 -6.49
N GLU A 294 -0.77 -5.83 -7.28
CA GLU A 294 -0.52 -7.25 -7.05
C GLU A 294 0.95 -7.56 -6.72
N PRO A 295 1.95 -7.12 -7.51
CA PRO A 295 3.33 -7.53 -7.25
C PRO A 295 3.96 -6.83 -6.05
N CYS A 296 3.29 -5.80 -5.50
CA CYS A 296 3.80 -4.97 -4.41
C CYS A 296 2.95 -5.08 -3.14
N THR A 297 2.04 -6.06 -3.09
CA THR A 297 1.14 -6.29 -1.96
C THR A 297 1.11 -7.77 -1.59
N ARG A 298 1.22 -8.08 -0.29
CA ARG A 298 1.10 -9.44 0.25
C ARG A 298 0.21 -9.44 1.50
N PRO A 299 -0.40 -10.58 1.89
CA PRO A 299 -1.14 -10.66 3.14
C PRO A 299 -0.19 -10.49 4.34
N VAL A 300 -0.75 -10.10 5.47
CA VAL A 300 -0.05 -9.99 6.75
C VAL A 300 -0.53 -11.08 7.71
N LEU A 301 0.33 -11.47 8.63
CA LEU A 301 -0.01 -12.44 9.67
C LEU A 301 -0.79 -11.78 10.82
N PRO A 302 -1.48 -12.57 11.66
CA PRO A 302 -2.05 -12.04 12.90
C PRO A 302 -1.02 -11.29 13.74
N GLY A 303 -1.34 -10.06 14.14
CA GLY A 303 -0.46 -9.18 14.93
C GLY A 303 0.57 -8.38 14.12
N GLN A 304 0.76 -8.66 12.83
CA GLN A 304 1.61 -7.83 11.96
C GLN A 304 0.91 -6.52 11.59
N HIS A 305 1.69 -5.46 11.49
CA HIS A 305 1.17 -4.15 11.10
C HIS A 305 0.76 -4.16 9.61
N GLU A 306 -0.36 -3.52 9.27
CA GLU A 306 -0.92 -3.53 7.90
C GLU A 306 0.08 -3.09 6.81
N ARG A 307 0.96 -2.15 7.16
CA ARG A 307 2.01 -1.64 6.27
C ARG A 307 3.11 -2.65 5.93
N GLU A 308 3.26 -3.72 6.71
CA GLU A 308 4.22 -4.80 6.42
C GLU A 308 3.84 -5.62 5.18
N GLY A 309 2.58 -5.55 4.75
CA GLY A 309 2.11 -6.14 3.50
C GLY A 309 2.53 -5.36 2.26
N ARG A 310 3.11 -4.16 2.40
CA ARG A 310 3.42 -3.23 1.30
C ARG A 310 4.92 -3.01 1.15
N TRP A 311 5.43 -3.14 -0.07
CA TRP A 311 6.86 -2.95 -0.40
C TRP A 311 7.77 -3.61 0.65
N TRP A 312 7.47 -4.87 0.96
CA TRP A 312 8.07 -5.57 2.10
C TRP A 312 9.59 -5.73 2.00
N TRP A 313 10.14 -5.59 0.79
CA TRP A 313 11.58 -5.63 0.50
C TRP A 313 12.30 -4.30 0.79
N GLU A 314 11.57 -3.18 0.96
CA GLU A 314 12.15 -1.86 1.24
C GLU A 314 12.23 -1.53 2.74
N ASP A 315 13.11 -0.61 3.11
CA ASP A 315 13.18 -0.07 4.48
C ASP A 315 11.86 0.66 4.83
N SER A 316 11.37 0.42 6.04
CA SER A 316 10.24 1.09 6.67
C SER A 316 10.06 2.59 6.35
N LYS A 317 11.14 3.38 6.41
CA LYS A 317 11.12 4.83 6.11
C LYS A 317 10.85 5.16 4.64
N ALA A 318 11.09 4.20 3.74
CA ALA A 318 10.90 4.35 2.30
C ALA A 318 9.53 3.83 1.82
N LYS A 319 8.74 3.16 2.68
CA LYS A 319 7.46 2.52 2.32
C LYS A 319 6.29 3.48 2.08
N GLU A 320 6.52 4.75 1.75
CA GLU A 320 5.46 5.66 1.30
C GLU A 320 5.54 5.90 -0.21
N CYS A 321 4.40 5.68 -0.85
CA CYS A 321 4.22 6.02 -2.25
C CYS A 321 4.33 7.54 -2.45
N GLY A 322 4.78 7.95 -3.64
CA GLY A 322 4.88 9.36 -4.06
C GLY A 322 3.61 10.21 -3.97
N LEU A 323 2.44 9.64 -3.62
CA LEU A 323 1.20 10.39 -3.49
C LEU A 323 1.09 11.27 -2.25
N HIS A 324 1.78 10.93 -1.16
CA HIS A 324 1.56 11.59 0.14
C HIS A 324 2.87 12.02 0.81
N LYS A 325 3.93 12.20 0.01
CA LYS A 325 5.28 12.49 0.52
C LYS A 325 5.39 13.85 1.24
N GLY A 326 4.48 14.78 0.99
CA GLY A 326 4.54 16.12 1.59
C GLY A 326 4.21 16.18 3.07
N ASN A 327 3.56 15.15 3.64
CA ASN A 327 3.25 15.09 5.07
C ASN A 327 4.38 14.42 5.89
N LEU A 328 5.45 13.97 5.22
CA LEU A 328 6.65 13.52 5.90
C LEU A 328 7.38 14.78 6.39
N LYS A 329 7.58 14.92 7.70
CA LYS A 329 8.54 15.88 8.22
C LYS A 329 9.87 15.60 7.53
N GLN A 330 10.33 16.53 6.67
CA GLN A 330 11.71 16.54 6.23
C GLN A 330 12.51 16.48 7.52
N GLY A 331 13.23 15.37 7.71
CA GLY A 331 13.98 15.17 8.93
C GLY A 331 14.79 16.42 9.20
N ASP A 332 14.84 16.82 10.46
CA ASP A 332 15.85 17.74 10.97
C ASP A 332 17.18 17.36 10.32
N VAL A 333 17.58 18.15 9.33
CA VAL A 333 18.96 18.22 8.89
C VAL A 333 19.57 19.09 9.97
N PRO A 334 20.38 18.56 10.90
CA PRO A 334 21.17 19.43 11.73
C PRO A 334 22.08 20.16 10.76
N GLN A 335 21.82 21.44 10.52
CA GLN A 335 22.83 22.34 10.02
C GLN A 335 23.96 22.26 11.04
N LEU A 336 25.01 21.51 10.70
CA LEU A 336 26.29 21.50 11.38
C LEU A 336 26.91 22.89 11.18
N ASN A 337 26.40 23.88 11.90
CA ASN A 337 27.19 25.02 12.30
C ASN A 337 28.00 24.57 13.50
N GLY A 338 29.32 24.57 13.32
CA GLY A 338 30.27 24.20 14.34
C GLY A 338 30.07 25.04 15.60
N ASN A 339 29.70 24.36 16.68
CA ASN A 339 30.35 24.49 17.97
C ASN A 339 29.79 23.39 18.89
N GLY A 340 30.71 22.65 19.52
CA GLY A 340 30.36 21.57 20.42
C GLY A 340 29.49 22.06 21.57
N ASN A 341 28.44 21.30 21.86
CA ASN A 341 28.02 20.92 23.21
C ASN A 341 26.86 19.91 23.10
N GLU A 342 27.14 18.70 23.58
CA GLU A 342 26.25 17.69 24.18
C GLU A 342 24.84 17.48 23.55
N ILE A 343 24.73 16.41 22.77
CA ILE A 343 23.44 15.80 22.37
C ILE A 343 22.85 15.08 23.61
N PRO A 344 21.59 15.32 23.98
CA PRO A 344 20.96 14.62 25.10
C PRO A 344 20.85 13.11 24.81
N PRO A 345 20.98 12.24 25.83
CA PRO A 345 21.05 10.79 25.61
C PRO A 345 19.70 10.27 25.11
N VAL A 346 19.69 9.77 23.87
CA VAL A 346 18.55 8.99 23.35
C VAL A 346 18.50 7.67 24.11
N ASN A 347 17.43 7.46 24.89
CA ASN A 347 17.23 6.28 25.73
C ASN A 347 17.32 4.97 24.92
N ASP A 348 17.99 3.97 25.51
CA ASP A 348 18.16 2.61 24.95
C ASP A 348 16.85 1.81 25.10
N ILE A 349 16.43 1.12 24.03
CA ILE A 349 15.12 0.45 23.92
C ILE A 349 15.17 -1.06 24.16
N PHE A 350 16.30 -1.63 24.58
CA PHE A 350 16.37 -3.05 24.93
C PHE A 350 17.02 -3.21 26.30
N ILE A 351 16.27 -3.05 27.38
CA ILE A 351 16.82 -3.03 28.75
C ILE A 351 16.59 -4.39 29.42
N SER A 352 17.66 -5.18 29.57
CA SER A 352 17.66 -6.43 30.33
C SER A 352 19.07 -6.76 30.82
N GLN A 353 19.17 -7.43 31.97
CA GLN A 353 20.44 -7.94 32.51
C GLN A 353 21.02 -9.08 31.66
N ASP A 354 20.18 -9.76 30.88
CA ASP A 354 20.56 -10.90 30.03
C ASP A 354 20.96 -10.46 28.61
N LEU A 355 20.96 -9.15 28.34
CA LEU A 355 21.38 -8.56 27.08
C LEU A 355 22.74 -7.87 27.18
N VAL A 356 23.68 -8.30 26.35
CA VAL A 356 24.99 -7.66 26.24
C VAL A 356 24.93 -6.48 25.27
N ASN A 357 25.24 -5.28 25.75
CA ASN A 357 25.40 -4.11 24.87
C ASN A 357 26.75 -4.17 24.15
N LEU A 358 26.73 -4.33 22.83
CA LEU A 358 27.92 -4.39 22.00
C LEU A 358 28.24 -3.01 21.46
N ASN A 359 29.51 -2.63 21.56
CA ASN A 359 30.07 -1.48 20.86
C ASN A 359 30.71 -1.93 19.54
N ARG A 360 31.28 -0.98 18.77
CA ARG A 360 31.89 -1.26 17.47
C ARG A 360 32.97 -2.34 17.54
N THR A 361 33.89 -2.21 18.49
CA THR A 361 34.97 -3.19 18.71
C THR A 361 34.41 -4.56 19.07
N GLY A 362 33.35 -4.62 19.88
CA GLY A 362 32.62 -5.84 20.19
C GLY A 362 32.10 -6.52 18.91
N MET A 363 31.43 -5.76 18.03
CA MET A 363 30.92 -6.29 16.77
C MET A 363 32.02 -6.71 15.79
N GLU A 364 33.10 -5.95 15.68
CA GLU A 364 34.25 -6.31 14.84
C GLU A 364 34.89 -7.62 15.31
N ASN A 365 34.99 -7.82 16.62
CA ASN A 365 35.43 -9.08 17.20
C ASN A 365 34.41 -10.22 16.92
N LEU A 366 33.11 -9.93 16.97
CA LEU A 366 32.09 -10.91 16.57
C LEU A 366 32.22 -11.31 15.09
N ALA A 367 32.52 -10.38 14.20
CA ALA A 367 32.64 -10.65 12.78
C ALA A 367 33.95 -11.35 12.37
N ARG A 368 35.03 -11.22 13.15
CA ARG A 368 36.37 -11.74 12.77
C ARG A 368 36.82 -12.99 13.50
N LEU A 369 36.26 -13.30 14.67
CA LEU A 369 36.72 -14.44 15.47
C LEU A 369 36.20 -15.77 14.93
N ASP A 370 37.09 -16.56 14.34
CA ASP A 370 36.82 -17.92 13.86
C ASP A 370 36.81 -18.99 14.95
N ASN A 371 37.33 -18.73 16.15
CA ASN A 371 37.40 -19.72 17.24
C ASN A 371 36.57 -19.35 18.47
N ARG A 372 35.33 -18.91 18.22
CA ARG A 372 34.41 -18.48 19.28
C ARG A 372 33.86 -19.67 20.06
N LYS A 373 33.90 -19.57 21.40
CA LYS A 373 33.43 -20.61 22.34
C LYS A 373 31.91 -20.70 22.48
N GLU A 374 31.23 -19.55 22.45
CA GLU A 374 29.77 -19.44 22.65
C GLU A 374 29.16 -18.76 21.43
N PRO A 375 28.03 -19.25 20.87
CA PRO A 375 27.35 -18.59 19.77
C PRO A 375 26.65 -17.32 20.27
N TRP A 376 26.45 -16.36 19.37
CA TRP A 376 25.80 -15.09 19.68
C TRP A 376 24.58 -14.87 18.81
N LEU A 377 23.48 -14.43 19.41
CA LEU A 377 22.37 -13.82 18.70
C LEU A 377 22.42 -12.30 18.94
N VAL A 378 22.52 -11.51 17.89
CA VAL A 378 22.65 -10.05 18.00
C VAL A 378 21.59 -9.33 17.19
N VAL A 379 20.90 -8.38 17.82
CA VAL A 379 20.03 -7.42 17.14
C VAL A 379 20.81 -6.14 16.79
N LEU A 380 20.79 -5.78 15.51
CA LEU A 380 21.15 -4.46 15.00
C LEU A 380 19.89 -3.59 15.07
N TYR A 381 19.91 -2.54 15.87
CA TYR A 381 18.72 -1.72 16.14
C TYR A 381 19.00 -0.21 16.08
N ALA A 382 17.93 0.58 16.07
CA ALA A 382 17.97 2.02 16.25
C ALA A 382 16.87 2.45 17.25
N PRO A 383 17.14 3.31 18.23
CA PRO A 383 16.13 3.67 19.26
C PRO A 383 14.86 4.31 18.70
N TRP A 384 14.97 5.07 17.60
CA TRP A 384 13.83 5.69 16.91
C TRP A 384 13.01 4.69 16.06
N CYS A 385 13.46 3.46 15.89
CA CYS A 385 12.81 2.48 15.02
C CYS A 385 11.65 1.79 15.74
N GLN A 386 10.43 2.09 15.32
CA GLN A 386 9.20 1.49 15.87
C GLN A 386 9.17 -0.05 15.72
N PHE A 387 9.80 -0.63 14.70
CA PHE A 387 9.91 -2.09 14.57
C PHE A 387 10.86 -2.70 15.61
N CYS A 388 11.90 -1.97 16.01
CA CYS A 388 12.76 -2.39 17.11
C CYS A 388 12.00 -2.31 18.44
N GLN A 389 11.24 -1.23 18.64
CA GLN A 389 10.39 -1.03 19.82
C GLN A 389 9.29 -2.10 19.91
N ALA A 390 8.62 -2.43 18.80
CA ALA A 390 7.60 -3.49 18.76
C ALA A 390 8.17 -4.88 19.09
N MET A 391 9.44 -5.13 18.75
CA MET A 391 10.14 -6.37 19.05
C MET A 391 10.73 -6.41 20.46
N GLU A 392 10.81 -5.28 21.17
CA GLU A 392 11.48 -5.13 22.47
C GLU A 392 11.10 -6.26 23.45
N GLY A 393 9.81 -6.41 23.73
CA GLY A 393 9.32 -7.41 24.68
C GLY A 393 9.71 -8.83 24.30
N SER A 394 9.54 -9.20 23.03
CA SER A 394 9.89 -10.56 22.56
C SER A 394 11.40 -10.82 22.59
N TYR A 395 12.22 -9.82 22.29
CA TYR A 395 13.68 -10.00 22.29
C TYR A 395 14.25 -10.04 23.72
N VAL A 396 13.67 -9.28 24.65
CA VAL A 396 14.00 -9.33 26.07
C VAL A 396 13.61 -10.69 26.67
N GLU A 397 12.38 -11.16 26.43
CA GLU A 397 11.93 -12.48 26.90
C GLU A 397 12.79 -13.62 26.32
N LEU A 398 13.20 -13.49 25.06
CA LEU A 398 14.13 -14.45 24.44
C LEU A 398 15.48 -14.49 25.16
N ALA A 399 16.04 -13.33 25.52
CA ALA A 399 17.31 -13.25 26.23
C ALA A 399 17.24 -13.95 27.60
N GLU A 400 16.15 -13.73 28.33
CA GLU A 400 15.88 -14.41 29.60
C GLU A 400 15.77 -15.93 29.43
N LYS A 401 15.08 -16.41 28.38
CA LYS A 401 14.97 -17.85 28.10
C LYS A 401 16.29 -18.49 27.66
N LEU A 402 17.18 -17.73 27.04
CA LEU A 402 18.51 -18.20 26.64
C LEU A 402 19.55 -18.06 27.75
N ALA A 403 19.24 -17.40 28.87
CA ALA A 403 20.12 -17.31 30.02
C ALA A 403 20.51 -18.71 30.50
N GLY A 404 21.81 -18.97 30.63
CA GLY A 404 22.34 -20.28 31.02
C GLY A 404 22.31 -21.37 29.93
N SER A 405 21.78 -21.10 28.75
CA SER A 405 21.74 -22.07 27.64
C SER A 405 23.06 -22.21 26.86
N GLY A 406 24.05 -21.38 27.18
CA GLY A 406 25.32 -21.30 26.47
C GLY A 406 25.29 -20.46 25.18
N VAL A 407 24.16 -19.83 24.85
CA VAL A 407 24.03 -18.82 23.78
C VAL A 407 24.06 -17.43 24.39
N LYS A 408 24.91 -16.54 23.88
CA LYS A 408 24.92 -15.12 24.30
C LYS A 408 23.94 -14.31 23.46
N VAL A 409 23.20 -13.41 24.09
CA VAL A 409 22.29 -12.50 23.40
C VAL A 409 22.81 -11.08 23.53
N GLY A 410 22.97 -10.42 22.40
CA GLY A 410 23.54 -9.08 22.29
C GLY A 410 22.62 -8.12 21.56
N LYS A 411 22.92 -6.83 21.74
CA LYS A 411 22.33 -5.72 21.01
C LYS A 411 23.42 -4.79 20.52
N PHE A 412 23.24 -4.21 19.35
CA PHE A 412 24.14 -3.22 18.78
C PHE A 412 23.32 -2.09 18.17
N ARG A 413 23.54 -0.88 18.68
CA ARG A 413 22.94 0.33 18.12
C ARG A 413 23.64 0.67 16.81
N ALA A 414 22.96 0.42 15.70
CA ALA A 414 23.53 0.48 14.35
C ALA A 414 23.10 1.72 13.56
N ASP A 415 22.56 2.76 14.21
CA ASP A 415 22.27 4.06 13.60
C ASP A 415 23.44 5.05 13.74
N GLY A 416 23.24 6.29 13.30
CA GLY A 416 24.27 7.34 13.35
C GLY A 416 25.57 6.92 12.65
N GLU A 417 26.70 7.15 13.32
CA GLU A 417 28.04 6.85 12.82
C GLU A 417 28.30 5.35 12.58
N GLN A 418 27.53 4.46 13.22
CA GLN A 418 27.69 3.01 13.08
C GLN A 418 26.97 2.45 11.85
N LYS A 419 26.08 3.22 11.22
CA LYS A 419 25.23 2.76 10.12
C LYS A 419 26.01 2.28 8.90
N GLN A 420 27.09 2.99 8.54
CA GLN A 420 27.89 2.63 7.37
C GLN A 420 28.62 1.31 7.58
N PHE A 421 29.24 1.14 8.76
CA PHE A 421 29.87 -0.10 9.17
C PHE A 421 28.88 -1.27 9.17
N ALA A 422 27.71 -1.09 9.77
CA ALA A 422 26.71 -2.14 9.84
C ALA A 422 26.19 -2.57 8.46
N LYS A 423 26.07 -1.64 7.50
CA LYS A 423 25.72 -1.95 6.12
C LYS A 423 26.77 -2.80 5.41
N GLN A 424 28.05 -2.42 5.56
CA GLN A 424 29.16 -3.05 4.85
C GLN A 424 29.54 -4.40 5.44
N GLU A 425 29.63 -4.49 6.77
CA GLU A 425 30.21 -5.64 7.46
C GLU A 425 29.15 -6.57 8.09
N LEU A 426 27.95 -6.05 8.39
CA LEU A 426 26.94 -6.75 9.19
C LEU A 426 25.62 -6.98 8.45
N GLN A 427 25.62 -6.88 7.11
CA GLN A 427 24.46 -7.18 6.26
C GLN A 427 23.19 -6.38 6.66
N LEU A 428 23.36 -5.18 7.23
CA LEU A 428 22.26 -4.31 7.64
C LEU A 428 21.54 -3.79 6.38
N GLY A 429 20.32 -4.27 6.16
CA GLY A 429 19.42 -3.76 5.12
C GLY A 429 18.35 -2.82 5.67
N SER A 430 17.76 -3.21 6.80
CA SER A 430 16.70 -2.51 7.51
C SER A 430 16.78 -2.82 9.02
N PHE A 431 16.05 -2.07 9.84
CA PHE A 431 15.95 -2.32 11.28
C PHE A 431 14.62 -2.99 11.64
N PRO A 432 14.60 -3.91 12.62
CA PRO A 432 15.76 -4.59 13.20
C PRO A 432 16.36 -5.63 12.24
N THR A 433 17.69 -5.77 12.23
CA THR A 433 18.35 -6.92 11.60
C THR A 433 18.90 -7.83 12.69
N ILE A 434 18.61 -9.14 12.62
CA ILE A 434 19.11 -10.11 13.59
C ILE A 434 20.15 -11.00 12.92
N LEU A 435 21.29 -11.15 13.60
CA LEU A 435 22.40 -11.98 13.16
C LEU A 435 22.69 -13.05 14.20
N PHE A 436 22.89 -14.28 13.73
CA PHE A 436 23.43 -15.37 14.53
C PHE A 436 24.89 -15.62 14.16
N PHE A 437 25.77 -15.63 15.15
CA PHE A 437 27.18 -15.93 15.02
C PHE A 437 27.43 -17.31 15.62
N PRO A 438 27.66 -18.36 14.79
CA PRO A 438 27.88 -19.72 15.28
C PRO A 438 29.16 -19.88 16.10
N LYS A 439 29.28 -21.01 16.81
CA LYS A 439 30.57 -21.46 17.35
C LYS A 439 31.52 -21.74 16.20
N HIS A 440 32.79 -21.42 16.39
CA HIS A 440 33.87 -21.73 15.45
C HIS A 440 33.68 -21.21 13.99
N SER A 441 32.95 -20.10 13.80
CA SER A 441 32.78 -19.47 12.49
C SER A 441 32.78 -17.94 12.60
N SER A 442 33.48 -17.26 11.69
CA SER A 442 33.37 -15.80 11.48
C SER A 442 32.11 -15.38 10.72
N LYS A 443 31.46 -16.29 9.99
CA LYS A 443 30.35 -15.92 9.11
C LYS A 443 29.04 -15.82 9.88
N ALA A 444 28.51 -14.61 9.98
CA ALA A 444 27.18 -14.36 10.53
C ALA A 444 26.08 -14.92 9.61
N ILE A 445 25.11 -15.59 10.22
CA ILE A 445 23.88 -16.08 9.58
C ILE A 445 22.78 -15.07 9.89
N LYS A 446 22.27 -14.40 8.86
CA LYS A 446 21.16 -13.47 8.99
C LYS A 446 19.87 -14.25 9.25
N TYR A 447 19.10 -13.84 10.25
CA TYR A 447 17.76 -14.37 10.47
C TYR A 447 16.85 -13.95 9.30
N PRO A 448 16.32 -14.91 8.51
CA PRO A 448 15.66 -14.60 7.25
C PRO A 448 14.17 -14.28 7.42
N SER A 449 13.59 -14.54 8.58
CA SER A 449 12.16 -14.40 8.84
C SER A 449 11.84 -13.03 9.43
N GLU A 450 10.65 -12.52 9.10
CA GLU A 450 10.11 -11.29 9.68
C GLU A 450 9.30 -11.56 10.96
N LYS A 451 9.07 -12.82 11.33
CA LYS A 451 8.46 -13.18 12.62
C LYS A 451 9.46 -12.92 13.74
N ARG A 452 9.16 -11.97 14.62
CA ARG A 452 10.03 -11.57 15.73
C ARG A 452 9.52 -11.99 17.11
N ASP A 453 8.52 -12.87 17.14
CA ASP A 453 8.05 -13.52 18.36
C ASP A 453 9.09 -14.48 18.93
N VAL A 454 8.96 -14.75 20.23
CA VAL A 454 9.90 -15.57 21.00
C VAL A 454 10.03 -16.98 20.42
N GLU A 455 8.92 -17.59 19.97
CA GLU A 455 8.91 -18.95 19.43
C GLU A 455 9.75 -19.05 18.15
N SER A 456 9.54 -18.13 17.22
CA SER A 456 10.26 -18.10 15.95
C SER A 456 11.76 -17.84 16.14
N LEU A 457 12.12 -16.92 17.05
CA LEU A 457 13.53 -16.64 17.37
C LEU A 457 14.19 -17.82 18.09
N MET A 458 13.49 -18.46 19.03
CA MET A 458 13.97 -19.68 19.70
C MET A 458 14.17 -20.83 18.71
N ALA A 459 13.22 -21.04 17.79
CA ALA A 459 13.34 -22.08 16.76
C ALA A 459 14.57 -21.87 15.89
N PHE A 460 14.85 -20.62 15.49
CA PHE A 460 16.05 -20.28 14.73
C PHE A 460 17.35 -20.53 15.52
N VAL A 461 17.42 -20.08 16.77
CA VAL A 461 18.59 -20.32 17.63
C VAL A 461 18.80 -21.81 17.84
N ASN A 462 17.74 -22.57 18.13
CA ASN A 462 17.82 -24.01 18.36
C ASN A 462 18.27 -24.80 17.12
N ALA A 463 17.93 -24.31 15.91
CA ALA A 463 18.36 -24.93 14.66
C ALA A 463 19.86 -24.71 14.35
N LEU A 464 20.50 -23.72 14.98
CA LEU A 464 21.85 -23.27 14.63
C LEU A 464 22.89 -23.39 15.75
N ARG A 465 22.47 -23.58 17.01
CA ARG A 465 23.36 -23.54 18.19
C ARG A 465 24.14 -24.81 18.49
#